data_AF-A0A3N5VXN4-F1
#
_entry.id   AF-A0A3N5VXN4-F1
#
_cell.length_a   1.000
_cell.length_b   1.000
_cell.length_c   1.000
_cell.angle_alpha   90.00
_cell.angle_beta   90.00
_cell.angle_gamma   90.00
#
_symmetry.space_group_name_H-M   'P 1'
#
loop_
_entity.id
_entity.type
_entity.pdbx_description
1 polymer ?
#
loop_
_entity_poly.entity_id
_entity_poly.type
_entity_poly.pdbx_seq_one_letter_code
_entity_poly.pdbx_strand_id
1 'polypeptide(L)'
;GLHRDYDEWLEKLAPHEPVSQYRHNRTGEDNGDAHLKRQIMGREVVVAVTGGKLDFGPWEQIFYGEFDGRRKKRVLVKIIGE
;
A
#
# COMPACT_ATOMS: atom_id res chain seq x y z
N GLY A 1 3.80 13.58 10.74
CA GLY A 1 3.31 12.83 11.90
C GLY A 1 2.82 11.49 11.42
N LEU A 2 1.54 11.40 11.05
CA LEU A 2 0.87 10.15 10.73
C LEU A 2 1.58 9.22 9.72
N HIS A 3 2.20 9.75 8.67
CA HIS A 3 2.97 8.91 7.74
C HIS A 3 4.14 8.17 8.42
N ARG A 4 4.85 8.86 9.32
CA ARG A 4 5.92 8.25 10.11
C ARG A 4 5.37 7.21 11.09
N ASP A 5 4.20 7.46 11.66
CA ASP A 5 3.53 6.49 12.53
C ASP A 5 3.18 5.21 11.75
N TYR A 6 2.72 5.33 10.49
CA TYR A 6 2.51 4.18 9.61
C TYR A 6 3.81 3.43 9.31
N ASP A 7 4.89 4.15 8.97
CA ASP A 7 6.19 3.51 8.69
C ASP A 7 6.68 2.71 9.91
N GLU A 8 6.67 3.31 11.10
CA GLU A 8 7.10 2.67 12.34
C GLU A 8 6.17 1.51 12.74
N TRP A 9 4.87 1.64 12.50
CA TRP A 9 3.90 0.58 12.82
C TRP A 9 3.97 -0.60 11.85
N LEU A 10 4.14 -0.35 10.55
CA LEU A 10 4.28 -1.40 9.55
C LEU A 10 5.56 -2.19 9.75
N GLU A 11 6.68 -1.56 10.13
CA GLU A 11 7.90 -2.28 10.49
C GLU A 11 7.73 -3.14 11.76
N LYS A 12 6.87 -2.74 12.71
CA LYS A 12 6.56 -3.59 13.87
C LYS A 12 5.72 -4.82 13.50
N LEU A 13 4.80 -4.69 12.55
CA LEU A 13 3.89 -5.77 12.16
C LEU A 13 4.49 -6.72 11.11
N ALA A 14 5.24 -6.17 10.16
CA ALA A 14 5.85 -6.88 9.04
C ALA A 14 7.27 -6.29 8.79
N PRO A 15 8.24 -6.60 9.66
CA PRO A 15 9.58 -6.03 9.58
C PRO A 15 10.31 -6.48 8.32
N HIS A 16 11.10 -5.60 7.70
CA HIS A 16 11.95 -6.02 6.58
C HIS A 16 13.00 -7.07 7.02
N GLU A 17 13.68 -6.80 8.13
CA GLU A 17 14.78 -7.64 8.62
C GLU A 17 14.39 -8.52 9.82
N PRO A 18 15.01 -9.70 10.00
CA PRO A 18 15.96 -10.34 9.07
C PRO A 18 15.23 -10.88 7.83
N VAL A 19 15.70 -10.58 6.61
CA VAL A 19 15.03 -11.02 5.36
C VAL A 19 14.88 -12.54 5.25
N SER A 20 15.73 -13.29 5.94
CA SER A 20 15.70 -14.76 6.00
C SER A 20 14.47 -15.34 6.72
N GLN A 21 13.74 -14.52 7.49
CA GLN A 21 12.51 -14.94 8.16
C GLN A 21 11.40 -15.33 7.17
N TYR A 22 11.43 -14.73 5.97
CA TYR A 22 10.40 -14.97 4.96
C TYR A 22 10.81 -16.11 4.04
N ARG A 23 9.98 -17.16 4.00
CA ARG A 23 10.18 -18.28 3.06
C ARG A 23 10.15 -17.82 1.60
N HIS A 24 9.40 -16.75 1.31
CA HIS A 24 9.35 -16.11 -0.01
C HIS A 24 10.74 -15.72 -0.52
N ASN A 25 11.58 -15.21 0.38
CA ASN A 25 12.92 -14.70 0.08
C ASN A 25 13.95 -15.81 -0.21
N ARG A 26 13.59 -17.09 0.00
CA ARG A 26 14.51 -18.24 -0.23
C ARG A 26 14.91 -18.42 -1.70
N THR A 27 14.20 -17.79 -2.64
CA THR A 27 14.54 -17.83 -4.06
C THR A 27 15.44 -16.66 -4.50
N GLY A 28 15.94 -15.84 -3.57
CA GLY A 28 16.86 -14.73 -3.86
C GLY A 28 16.23 -13.34 -3.83
N GLU A 29 14.91 -13.24 -3.59
CA GLU A 29 14.21 -11.98 -3.34
C GLU A 29 14.39 -11.53 -1.88
N ASP A 30 14.08 -10.26 -1.58
CA ASP A 30 14.13 -9.69 -0.22
C ASP A 30 12.81 -9.01 0.20
N ASN A 31 11.81 -8.97 -0.66
CA ASN A 31 10.59 -8.17 -0.53
C ASN A 31 9.40 -8.89 0.14
N GLY A 32 9.63 -10.00 0.84
CA GLY A 32 8.59 -10.74 1.56
C GLY A 32 7.76 -9.86 2.52
N ASP A 33 8.40 -8.88 3.17
CA ASP A 33 7.72 -7.92 4.04
C ASP A 33 6.78 -6.99 3.25
N ALA A 34 7.18 -6.56 2.05
CA ALA A 34 6.40 -5.65 1.21
C ALA A 34 5.06 -6.27 0.81
N HIS A 35 5.02 -7.59 0.58
CA HIS A 35 3.78 -8.33 0.36
C HIS A 35 2.84 -8.27 1.56
N LEU A 36 3.38 -8.39 2.79
CA LEU A 36 2.61 -8.34 4.03
C LEU A 36 2.15 -6.92 4.37
N LYS A 37 3.03 -5.91 4.23
CA LYS A 37 2.69 -4.49 4.43
C LYS A 37 1.54 -4.06 3.52
N ARG A 38 1.58 -4.44 2.24
CA ARG A 38 0.47 -4.26 1.30
C ARG A 38 -0.80 -4.97 1.77
N GLN A 39 -0.72 -6.18 2.30
CA GLN A 39 -1.90 -6.90 2.77
C GLN A 39 -2.59 -6.18 3.94
N ILE A 40 -1.81 -5.50 4.80
CA ILE A 40 -2.31 -4.66 5.90
C ILE A 40 -2.96 -3.38 5.36
N MET A 41 -2.29 -2.68 4.44
CA MET A 41 -2.72 -1.36 3.95
C MET A 41 -3.84 -1.42 2.90
N GLY A 42 -4.09 -2.58 2.30
CA GLY A 42 -5.11 -2.77 1.28
C GLY A 42 -4.59 -2.58 -0.16
N ARG A 43 -5.24 -3.26 -1.11
CA ARG A 43 -4.93 -3.19 -2.55
C ARG A 43 -5.47 -1.94 -3.21
N GLU A 44 -6.68 -1.58 -2.83
CA GLU A 44 -7.56 -0.72 -3.59
C GLU A 44 -8.54 -0.03 -2.65
N VAL A 45 -9.11 1.04 -3.18
CA VAL A 45 -10.23 1.75 -2.57
C VAL A 45 -11.33 1.88 -3.61
N VAL A 46 -12.57 1.91 -3.15
CA VAL A 46 -13.72 2.27 -3.97
C VAL A 46 -14.22 3.61 -3.44
N VAL A 47 -14.39 4.57 -4.34
CA VAL A 47 -14.79 5.95 -4.00
C VAL A 47 -16.03 6.30 -4.80
N ALA A 48 -17.05 6.82 -4.13
CA ALA A 48 -18.25 7.31 -4.79
C ALA A 48 -17.95 8.57 -5.62
N VAL A 49 -18.68 8.74 -6.71
CA VAL A 49 -18.63 9.95 -7.53
C VAL A 49 -20.01 10.59 -7.53
N THR A 50 -20.10 11.79 -6.95
CA THR A 50 -21.37 12.53 -6.81
C THR A 50 -21.21 13.88 -7.48
N GLY A 51 -22.09 14.20 -8.44
CA GLY A 51 -22.03 15.47 -9.18
C GLY A 51 -20.71 15.69 -9.94
N GLY A 52 -20.10 14.62 -10.47
CA GLY A 52 -18.84 14.67 -11.21
C GLY A 52 -17.59 14.87 -10.34
N LYS A 53 -17.69 14.71 -9.01
CA LYS A 53 -16.57 14.85 -8.07
C LYS A 53 -16.42 13.59 -7.23
N LEU A 54 -15.18 13.27 -6.84
CA LEU A 54 -14.92 12.27 -5.81
C LEU A 54 -15.61 12.73 -4.51
N ASP A 55 -16.49 11.89 -3.99
CA ASP A 55 -17.31 12.20 -2.83
C ASP A 55 -16.54 11.89 -1.54
N PHE A 56 -15.60 12.78 -1.22
CA PHE A 56 -14.73 12.67 -0.06
C PHE A 56 -15.26 13.45 1.15
N GLY A 57 -15.05 12.90 2.32
CA GLY A 57 -15.02 13.63 3.57
C GLY A 57 -13.84 14.62 3.64
N PRO A 58 -13.85 15.56 4.60
CA PRO A 58 -12.91 16.69 4.64
C PRO A 58 -11.43 16.29 4.85
N TRP A 59 -11.16 15.06 5.28
CA TRP A 59 -9.82 14.57 5.59
C TRP A 59 -9.42 13.33 4.78
N GLU A 60 -10.29 12.86 3.89
CA GLU A 60 -10.00 11.67 3.08
C GLU A 60 -9.02 12.00 1.95
N GLN A 61 -8.04 11.13 1.76
CA GLN A 61 -7.01 11.26 0.75
C GLN A 61 -6.68 9.85 0.20
N ILE A 62 -6.35 9.77 -1.09
CA ILE A 62 -5.88 8.53 -1.71
C ILE A 62 -4.35 8.56 -1.76
N PHE A 63 -3.72 7.48 -1.27
CA PHE A 63 -2.28 7.31 -1.32
C PHE A 63 -1.91 6.07 -2.15
N TYR A 64 -0.77 6.16 -2.83
CA TYR A 64 -0.06 4.99 -3.33
C TYR A 64 1.00 4.58 -2.30
N GLY A 65 0.71 3.54 -1.53
CA GLY A 65 1.67 2.94 -0.59
C GLY A 65 2.66 2.04 -1.32
N GLU A 66 3.89 2.52 -1.51
CA GLU A 66 4.98 1.76 -2.12
C GLU A 66 5.85 1.12 -1.04
N PHE A 67 6.00 -0.20 -1.08
CA PHE A 67 6.75 -0.98 -0.09
C PHE A 67 7.93 -1.77 -0.70
N ASP A 68 8.07 -1.79 -2.03
CA ASP A 68 9.17 -2.42 -2.77
C ASP A 68 9.40 -1.66 -4.09
N GLY A 69 9.99 -0.47 -3.94
CA GLY A 69 10.11 0.56 -4.97
C GLY A 69 11.36 0.47 -5.85
N ARG A 70 11.85 1.63 -6.32
CA ARG A 70 13.04 1.77 -7.19
C ARG A 70 12.95 1.06 -8.55
N ARG A 71 11.74 0.68 -8.97
CA ARG A 71 11.40 0.12 -10.28
C ARG A 71 10.06 0.68 -10.75
N LYS A 72 9.82 0.67 -12.06
CA LYS A 72 8.55 1.19 -12.63
C LYS A 72 7.38 0.29 -12.21
N LYS A 73 6.41 0.86 -11.51
CA LYS A 73 5.17 0.21 -11.07
C LYS A 73 3.96 1.05 -11.53
N ARG A 74 2.75 0.52 -11.38
CA ARG A 74 1.53 1.10 -11.95
C ARG A 74 0.39 1.03 -10.94
N VAL A 75 -0.49 2.01 -11.01
CA VAL A 75 -1.82 2.00 -10.39
C VAL A 75 -2.85 2.03 -11.52
N LEU A 76 -3.98 1.34 -11.32
CA LEU A 76 -5.10 1.36 -12.25
C LEU A 76 -6.23 2.19 -11.63
N VAL A 77 -6.80 3.11 -12.43
CA VAL A 77 -8.04 3.81 -12.09
C VAL A 77 -9.10 3.35 -13.07
N LYS A 78 -10.25 2.91 -12.56
CA LYS A 78 -11.40 2.51 -13.37
C LYS A 78 -12.65 3.17 -12.81
N ILE A 79 -13.40 3.83 -13.69
CA ILE A 79 -14.65 4.51 -13.37
C ILE A 79 -15.76 3.82 -14.18
N ILE A 80 -16.90 3.60 -13.54
CA ILE A 80 -18.13 3.10 -14.13
C ILE A 80 -19.26 4.01 -13.65
N GLY A 81 -20.19 4.37 -14.55
CA GLY A 81 -21.26 5.31 -14.26
C GLY A 81 -21.75 5.99 -15.53
N GLU A 82 -22.78 6.83 -15.38
CA GLU A 82 -23.33 7.73 -16.41
C GLU A 82 -23.02 9.19 -16.06
#